data_AF-D4CT82-F1
#
_entry.id   AF-D4CT82-F1
#
_cell.length_a   1.000
_cell.length_b   1.000
_cell.length_c   1.000
_cell.angle_alpha   90.00
_cell.angle_beta   90.00
_cell.angle_gamma   90.00
#
_symmetry.space_group_name_H-M   'P 1'
#
loop_
_entity.id
_entity.type
_entity.pdbx_description
1 polymer ?
#
loop_
_entity_poly.entity_id
_entity_poly.type
_entity_poly.pdbx_seq_one_letter_code
_entity_poly.pdbx_strand_id
1 'polypeptide(L)'
;MKYDIDKNEYGFDTAISASDWKYSAAITGLIYYFKELEKNYEIKSLTIDKITDSYLLYNKEDINEESYLDFIEKFFSKYSEDTLAHKKLENQLKYTKEFTPEIIKSIKENMSANTVLKKIFLKIKFDGTNKEEILKLLNENRYLIIKETFRNKKDLYDNYCQTSRLLEKGDNSPCRLKGYYFDPGRKSKATGYNFTSNSVDYFDDEIFDFIPFAFTGNSFETIFLNDNLDLELLENMNYKLREYFSEEKERGTEEIKKFKQEKAIKEKRNEEIEENLTSIPLKKIFLNILRKKSDYIKYGMEIIYKNRDKEYFETWYLRNDSIEVLKIVEDFSKLDIRIKITDKYYFNLLDEIFSAILNLSLLTNSIMYLLKDRENFIKPDTSKENLSKFFKYNYAIEQLIKVNQIIRNGGKEMDKNLKASIKACASEVVRKFIKDNSLNKLASYRQKLLSSVVAKNHKRILDVLTQLSVYSGVYFSFAFDYIENQTQNEDIIHYFILELDQNRLKNKENEDKE
;
A
#
# COMPACT_ATOMS: atom_id res chain seq x y z
N MET A 1 -1.09 -20.49 -18.77
CA MET A 1 -1.76 -21.28 -19.82
C MET A 1 -2.08 -22.64 -19.24
N LYS A 2 -3.28 -23.17 -19.51
CA LYS A 2 -3.80 -24.42 -18.94
C LYS A 2 -3.87 -25.49 -20.04
N TYR A 3 -3.52 -26.73 -19.68
CA TYR A 3 -3.46 -27.88 -20.57
C TYR A 3 -4.14 -29.08 -19.92
N ASP A 4 -4.81 -29.87 -20.75
CA ASP A 4 -5.30 -31.20 -20.40
C ASP A 4 -4.21 -32.19 -20.77
N ILE A 5 -3.76 -32.99 -19.80
CA ILE A 5 -2.60 -33.88 -19.95
C ILE A 5 -2.99 -35.33 -19.64
N ASP A 6 -2.23 -36.30 -20.16
CA ASP A 6 -2.49 -37.71 -19.90
C ASP A 6 -2.09 -38.08 -18.46
N LYS A 7 -3.11 -38.42 -17.64
CA LYS A 7 -2.93 -38.85 -16.25
C LYS A 7 -2.01 -40.06 -16.11
N ASN A 8 -1.92 -40.93 -17.12
CA ASN A 8 -1.02 -42.10 -17.08
C ASN A 8 0.45 -41.71 -17.28
N GLU A 9 0.72 -40.64 -18.02
CA GLU A 9 2.07 -40.18 -18.31
C GLU A 9 2.61 -39.28 -17.18
N TYR A 10 1.77 -38.37 -16.69
CA TYR A 10 2.17 -37.30 -15.78
C TYR A 10 1.70 -37.49 -14.32
N GLY A 11 0.86 -38.49 -14.05
CA GLY A 11 0.24 -38.73 -12.73
C GLY A 11 -0.93 -37.79 -12.39
N PHE A 12 -1.17 -36.77 -13.22
CA PHE A 12 -2.20 -35.74 -13.07
C PHE A 12 -2.90 -35.49 -14.41
N ASP A 13 -4.14 -35.00 -14.38
CA ASP A 13 -4.94 -34.72 -15.59
C ASP A 13 -4.86 -33.27 -16.09
N THR A 14 -4.24 -32.36 -15.32
CA THR A 14 -4.16 -30.95 -15.65
C THR A 14 -2.79 -30.37 -15.37
N ALA A 15 -2.31 -29.55 -16.29
CA ALA A 15 -1.09 -28.76 -16.14
C ALA A 15 -1.36 -27.28 -16.37
N ILE A 16 -0.77 -26.41 -15.55
CA ILE A 16 -0.92 -24.98 -15.71
C ILE A 16 0.37 -24.20 -15.46
N SER A 17 0.72 -23.29 -16.37
CA SER A 17 1.88 -22.41 -16.23
C SER A 17 1.50 -20.93 -16.09
N ALA A 18 2.40 -20.14 -15.50
CA ALA A 18 2.23 -18.71 -15.22
C ALA A 18 2.46 -17.82 -16.47
N SER A 19 1.74 -18.09 -17.55
CA SER A 19 1.92 -17.39 -18.84
C SER A 19 1.65 -15.88 -18.79
N ASP A 20 0.82 -15.43 -17.86
CA ASP A 20 0.56 -14.02 -17.56
C ASP A 20 0.14 -13.86 -16.09
N TRP A 21 0.03 -12.62 -15.61
CA TRP A 21 -0.26 -12.35 -14.20
C TRP A 21 -1.59 -12.96 -13.69
N LYS A 22 -2.60 -13.15 -14.55
CA LYS A 22 -3.88 -13.78 -14.16
C LYS A 22 -3.67 -15.24 -13.84
N TYR A 23 -2.92 -15.93 -14.70
CA TYR A 23 -2.51 -17.30 -14.49
C TYR A 23 -1.60 -17.42 -13.26
N SER A 24 -0.63 -16.52 -13.08
CA SER A 24 0.20 -16.47 -11.86
C SER A 24 -0.64 -16.32 -10.59
N ALA A 25 -1.61 -15.41 -10.59
CA ALA A 25 -2.49 -15.18 -9.44
C ALA A 25 -3.40 -16.40 -9.20
N ALA A 26 -4.02 -16.94 -10.24
CA ALA A 26 -4.84 -18.15 -10.12
C ALA A 26 -4.04 -19.34 -9.58
N ILE A 27 -2.82 -19.57 -10.08
CA ILE A 27 -1.90 -20.61 -9.60
C ILE A 27 -1.56 -20.40 -8.12
N THR A 28 -1.24 -19.17 -7.71
CA THR A 28 -0.95 -18.86 -6.30
C THR A 28 -2.16 -19.19 -5.41
N GLY A 29 -3.37 -18.83 -5.85
CA GLY A 29 -4.61 -19.18 -5.13
C GLY A 29 -4.89 -20.69 -5.09
N LEU A 30 -4.61 -21.40 -6.19
CA LEU A 30 -4.73 -22.86 -6.27
C LEU A 30 -3.74 -23.57 -5.34
N ILE A 31 -2.50 -23.11 -5.26
CA ILE A 31 -1.51 -23.69 -4.34
C ILE A 31 -1.98 -23.52 -2.89
N TYR A 32 -2.50 -22.35 -2.52
CA TYR A 32 -3.10 -22.16 -1.19
C TYR A 32 -4.29 -23.10 -0.94
N TYR A 33 -5.15 -23.28 -1.95
CA TYR A 33 -6.26 -24.22 -1.88
C TYR A 33 -5.78 -25.65 -1.64
N PHE A 34 -4.82 -26.13 -2.41
CA PHE A 34 -4.33 -27.49 -2.27
C PHE A 34 -3.59 -27.72 -0.95
N LYS A 35 -2.79 -26.75 -0.49
CA LYS A 35 -2.12 -26.84 0.81
C LYS A 35 -3.11 -26.86 1.98
N GLU A 36 -4.10 -25.99 1.99
CA GLU A 36 -5.06 -25.84 3.10
C GLU A 36 -6.05 -27.01 3.20
N LEU A 37 -6.31 -27.70 2.08
CA LEU A 37 -7.17 -28.89 2.02
C LEU A 37 -6.40 -30.21 1.90
N GLU A 38 -5.07 -30.18 2.02
CA GLU A 38 -4.20 -31.36 1.95
C GLU A 38 -4.42 -32.19 0.68
N LYS A 39 -4.56 -31.51 -0.45
CA LYS A 39 -4.75 -32.10 -1.79
C LYS A 39 -3.42 -32.31 -2.49
N ASN A 40 -3.37 -33.32 -3.36
CA ASN A 40 -2.17 -33.64 -4.14
C ASN A 40 -1.99 -32.68 -5.31
N TYR A 41 -0.78 -32.12 -5.44
CA TYR A 41 -0.32 -31.37 -6.59
C TYR A 41 1.20 -31.48 -6.69
N GLU A 42 1.76 -31.17 -7.86
CA GLU A 42 3.21 -31.13 -8.09
C GLU A 42 3.57 -29.85 -8.84
N ILE A 43 4.71 -29.23 -8.51
CA ILE A 43 5.31 -28.17 -9.33
C ILE A 43 6.50 -28.79 -10.06
N LYS A 44 6.50 -28.71 -11.39
CA LYS A 44 7.54 -29.35 -12.20
C LYS A 44 7.86 -28.56 -13.46
N SER A 45 9.15 -28.44 -13.75
CA SER A 45 9.62 -27.97 -15.05
C SER A 45 9.53 -29.09 -16.08
N LEU A 46 8.72 -28.90 -17.12
CA LEU A 46 8.48 -29.90 -18.15
C LEU A 46 8.14 -29.23 -19.49
N THR A 47 8.11 -30.03 -20.56
CA THR A 47 7.77 -29.55 -21.90
C THR A 47 6.42 -30.11 -22.32
N ILE A 48 5.42 -29.25 -22.48
CA ILE A 48 4.10 -29.58 -23.05
C ILE A 48 3.95 -28.77 -24.34
N ASP A 49 3.53 -29.42 -25.43
CA ASP A 49 3.31 -28.76 -26.73
C ASP A 49 4.47 -27.87 -27.19
N LYS A 50 5.71 -28.34 -26.98
CA LYS A 50 6.97 -27.65 -27.32
C LYS A 50 7.26 -26.39 -26.48
N ILE A 51 6.52 -26.16 -25.40
CA ILE A 51 6.76 -25.08 -24.45
C ILE A 51 7.37 -25.70 -23.19
N THR A 52 8.62 -25.34 -22.88
CA THR A 52 9.29 -25.69 -21.63
C THR A 52 9.05 -24.59 -20.61
N ASP A 53 8.39 -24.90 -19.51
CA ASP A 53 8.01 -23.94 -18.48
C ASP A 53 7.86 -24.66 -17.12
N SER A 54 7.70 -23.89 -16.04
CA SER A 54 7.30 -24.41 -14.74
C SER A 54 5.78 -24.57 -14.70
N TYR A 55 5.31 -25.80 -14.49
CA TYR A 55 3.89 -26.15 -14.45
C TYR A 55 3.46 -26.60 -13.05
N LEU A 56 2.27 -26.16 -12.64
CA LEU A 56 1.51 -26.75 -11.55
C LEU A 56 0.65 -27.88 -12.12
N LEU A 57 0.83 -29.08 -11.59
CA LEU A 57 0.11 -30.31 -11.97
C LEU A 57 -0.90 -30.68 -10.89
N TYR A 58 -2.13 -30.96 -11.27
CA TYR A 58 -3.20 -31.35 -10.34
C TYR A 58 -4.32 -32.14 -11.05
N ASN A 59 -5.23 -32.75 -10.27
CA ASN A 59 -6.42 -33.40 -10.82
C ASN A 59 -7.64 -32.47 -10.76
N LYS A 60 -8.39 -32.32 -11.86
CA LYS A 60 -9.61 -31.49 -11.91
C LYS A 60 -10.65 -31.90 -10.87
N GLU A 61 -10.75 -33.21 -10.61
CA GLU A 61 -11.71 -33.77 -9.64
C GLU A 61 -11.48 -33.28 -8.20
N ASP A 62 -10.27 -32.82 -7.88
CA ASP A 62 -9.94 -32.24 -6.58
C ASP A 62 -10.51 -30.84 -6.36
N ILE A 63 -11.07 -30.22 -7.40
CA ILE A 63 -11.74 -28.92 -7.33
C ILE A 63 -13.24 -29.11 -7.54
N ASN A 64 -14.03 -28.93 -6.49
CA ASN A 64 -15.49 -28.91 -6.55
C ASN A 64 -16.07 -27.79 -5.67
N GLU A 65 -17.36 -27.52 -5.81
CA GLU A 65 -17.99 -26.40 -5.09
C GLU A 65 -17.89 -26.53 -3.57
N GLU A 66 -18.12 -27.71 -2.99
CA GLU A 66 -18.07 -27.91 -1.54
C GLU A 66 -16.67 -27.64 -0.98
N SER A 67 -15.66 -28.28 -1.57
CA SER A 67 -14.26 -28.07 -1.19
C SER A 67 -13.79 -26.63 -1.39
N TYR A 68 -14.23 -25.96 -2.45
CA TYR A 68 -13.94 -24.55 -2.67
C TYR A 68 -14.55 -23.65 -1.58
N LEU A 69 -15.79 -23.92 -1.16
CA LEU A 69 -16.44 -23.19 -0.07
C LEU A 69 -15.80 -23.47 1.29
N ASP A 70 -15.39 -24.71 1.55
CA ASP A 70 -14.60 -25.07 2.74
C ASP A 70 -13.26 -24.30 2.78
N PHE A 71 -12.59 -24.21 1.63
CA PHE A 71 -11.35 -23.44 1.50
C PHE A 71 -11.56 -21.95 1.78
N ILE A 72 -12.60 -21.32 1.19
CA ILE A 72 -12.93 -19.91 1.47
C ILE A 72 -13.05 -19.69 2.97
N GLU A 73 -13.78 -20.55 3.66
CA GLU A 73 -13.99 -20.41 5.09
C GLU A 73 -12.68 -20.56 5.88
N LYS A 74 -11.88 -21.59 5.62
CA LYS A 74 -10.59 -21.81 6.29
C LYS A 74 -9.63 -20.66 6.04
N PHE A 75 -9.46 -20.26 4.77
CA PHE A 75 -8.56 -19.20 4.35
C PHE A 75 -8.87 -17.88 5.05
N PHE A 76 -10.12 -17.40 4.99
CA PHE A 76 -10.46 -16.13 5.62
C PHE A 76 -10.51 -16.23 7.14
N SER A 77 -10.84 -17.38 7.72
CA SER A 77 -10.76 -17.57 9.19
C SER A 77 -9.33 -17.43 9.72
N LYS A 78 -8.32 -17.87 8.95
CA LYS A 78 -6.91 -17.76 9.32
C LYS A 78 -6.39 -16.32 9.30
N TYR A 79 -6.81 -15.52 8.32
CA TYR A 79 -6.25 -14.18 8.10
C TYR A 79 -7.14 -13.02 8.58
N SER A 80 -8.43 -13.28 8.81
CA SER A 80 -9.38 -12.26 9.28
C SER A 80 -10.67 -12.89 9.81
N GLU A 81 -10.72 -13.12 11.13
CA GLU A 81 -11.85 -13.76 11.82
C GLU A 81 -13.21 -13.07 11.58
N ASP A 82 -13.20 -11.76 11.36
CA ASP A 82 -14.42 -10.95 11.12
C ASP A 82 -14.77 -10.78 9.62
N THR A 83 -13.99 -11.35 8.70
CA THR A 83 -14.26 -11.17 7.27
C THR A 83 -15.57 -11.81 6.84
N LEU A 84 -15.87 -12.99 7.38
CA LEU A 84 -17.10 -13.73 7.14
C LEU A 84 -18.06 -13.52 8.31
N ALA A 85 -19.16 -12.80 8.06
CA ALA A 85 -20.07 -12.34 9.11
C ALA A 85 -20.69 -13.50 9.93
N HIS A 86 -20.86 -14.69 9.34
CA HIS A 86 -21.37 -15.85 10.09
C HIS A 86 -20.38 -16.39 11.09
N LYS A 87 -19.06 -16.30 10.85
CA LYS A 87 -18.03 -16.73 11.81
C LYS A 87 -17.99 -15.82 13.02
N LYS A 88 -18.08 -14.50 12.80
CA LYS A 88 -18.23 -13.52 13.87
C LYS A 88 -19.45 -13.84 14.75
N LEU A 89 -20.60 -14.08 14.12
CA LEU A 89 -21.84 -14.43 14.82
C LEU A 89 -21.72 -15.78 15.55
N GLU A 90 -21.16 -16.81 14.91
CA GLU A 90 -20.93 -18.14 15.48
C GLU A 90 -20.03 -18.05 16.73
N ASN A 91 -18.93 -17.32 16.64
CA ASN A 91 -17.99 -17.10 17.74
C ASN A 91 -18.65 -16.34 18.89
N GLN A 92 -19.35 -15.24 18.62
CA GLN A 92 -20.09 -14.51 19.64
C GLN A 92 -21.08 -15.42 20.37
N LEU A 93 -21.87 -16.21 19.64
CA LEU A 93 -22.83 -17.13 20.24
C LEU A 93 -22.14 -18.23 21.07
N LYS A 94 -21.02 -18.79 20.60
CA LYS A 94 -20.30 -19.88 21.28
C LYS A 94 -19.61 -19.42 22.56
N TYR A 95 -18.91 -18.29 22.53
CA TYR A 95 -18.02 -17.86 23.61
C TYR A 95 -18.69 -16.92 24.63
N THR A 96 -19.85 -16.33 24.31
CA THR A 96 -20.63 -15.56 25.29
C THR A 96 -21.28 -16.49 26.32
N LYS A 97 -21.00 -16.24 27.60
CA LYS A 97 -21.59 -16.94 28.76
C LYS A 97 -22.93 -16.34 29.21
N GLU A 98 -23.03 -15.01 29.20
CA GLU A 98 -24.22 -14.27 29.62
C GLU A 98 -24.61 -13.25 28.56
N PHE A 99 -25.90 -13.22 28.20
CA PHE A 99 -26.42 -12.33 27.17
C PHE A 99 -26.99 -11.06 27.80
N THR A 100 -26.12 -10.07 28.03
CA THR A 100 -26.56 -8.73 28.45
C THR A 100 -27.34 -8.02 27.35
N PRO A 101 -28.15 -6.99 27.65
CA PRO A 101 -28.89 -6.23 26.64
C PRO A 101 -27.99 -5.68 25.50
N GLU A 102 -26.77 -5.27 25.81
CA GLU A 102 -25.78 -4.78 24.85
C GLU A 102 -25.30 -5.88 23.91
N ILE A 103 -25.02 -7.07 24.45
CA ILE A 103 -24.60 -8.23 23.65
C ILE A 103 -25.74 -8.71 22.76
N ILE A 104 -26.98 -8.75 23.27
CA ILE A 104 -28.18 -9.08 22.49
C ILE A 104 -28.32 -8.10 21.32
N LYS A 105 -28.10 -6.80 21.55
CA LYS A 105 -28.13 -5.78 20.50
C LYS A 105 -27.06 -6.04 19.44
N SER A 106 -25.82 -6.29 19.85
CA SER A 106 -24.70 -6.62 18.95
C SER A 106 -24.98 -7.85 18.08
N ILE A 107 -25.53 -8.91 18.68
CA ILE A 107 -25.92 -10.13 17.96
C ILE A 107 -27.00 -9.84 16.92
N LYS A 108 -28.04 -9.07 17.29
CA LYS A 108 -29.11 -8.68 16.35
C LYS A 108 -28.57 -7.87 15.16
N GLU A 109 -27.60 -6.99 15.41
CA GLU A 109 -26.92 -6.24 14.35
C GLU A 109 -26.13 -7.17 13.43
N ASN A 110 -25.38 -8.13 13.99
CA ASN A 110 -24.61 -9.11 13.21
C ASN A 110 -25.49 -10.09 12.41
N MET A 111 -26.64 -10.51 12.94
CA MET A 111 -27.65 -11.28 12.18
C MET A 111 -28.19 -10.51 10.97
N SER A 112 -28.05 -9.19 10.98
CA SER A 112 -28.47 -8.30 9.89
C SER A 112 -27.28 -7.70 9.12
N ALA A 113 -26.07 -8.26 9.27
CA ALA A 113 -24.85 -7.67 8.71
C ALA A 113 -24.84 -7.66 7.17
N ASN A 114 -25.43 -8.67 6.52
CA ASN A 114 -25.48 -8.75 5.06
C ASN A 114 -26.85 -9.28 4.58
N THR A 115 -27.07 -9.22 3.27
CA THR A 115 -28.36 -9.58 2.66
C THR A 115 -28.72 -11.05 2.83
N VAL A 116 -27.75 -11.97 2.82
CA VAL A 116 -27.99 -13.40 3.01
C VAL A 116 -28.39 -13.71 4.46
N LEU A 117 -27.70 -13.15 5.45
CA LEU A 117 -28.05 -13.32 6.87
C LEU A 117 -29.42 -12.71 7.18
N LYS A 118 -29.73 -11.53 6.65
CA LYS A 118 -31.07 -10.90 6.78
C LYS A 118 -32.18 -11.81 6.24
N LYS A 119 -31.93 -12.52 5.13
CA LYS A 119 -32.91 -13.45 4.54
C LYS A 119 -33.10 -14.68 5.41
N ILE A 120 -32.01 -15.27 5.91
CA ILE A 120 -32.04 -16.46 6.76
C ILE A 120 -32.76 -16.17 8.09
N PHE A 121 -32.48 -15.02 8.70
CA PHE A 121 -33.02 -14.65 10.01
C PHE A 121 -34.29 -13.78 9.96
N LEU A 122 -34.91 -13.60 8.78
CA LEU A 122 -36.05 -12.69 8.62
C LEU A 122 -37.19 -12.94 9.62
N LYS A 123 -37.41 -14.20 10.00
CA LYS A 123 -38.50 -14.63 10.88
C LYS A 123 -38.08 -14.86 12.35
N ILE A 124 -36.78 -14.76 12.66
CA ILE A 124 -36.22 -15.15 13.96
C ILE A 124 -35.46 -13.96 14.54
N LYS A 125 -35.82 -13.58 15.78
CA LYS A 125 -35.12 -12.55 16.54
C LYS A 125 -34.37 -13.20 17.69
N PHE A 126 -33.13 -12.81 17.91
CA PHE A 126 -32.39 -13.28 19.07
C PHE A 126 -32.96 -12.66 20.36
N ASP A 127 -33.28 -13.50 21.35
CA ASP A 127 -33.81 -13.07 22.65
C ASP A 127 -32.92 -13.45 23.84
N GLY A 128 -31.79 -14.10 23.58
CA GLY A 128 -30.86 -14.60 24.60
C GLY A 128 -31.10 -16.06 25.00
N THR A 129 -32.25 -16.64 24.67
CA THR A 129 -32.61 -18.03 24.99
C THR A 129 -32.53 -18.96 23.79
N ASN A 130 -32.72 -18.43 22.58
CA ASN A 130 -32.71 -19.18 21.32
C ASN A 130 -31.32 -19.35 20.66
N LYS A 131 -30.25 -19.42 21.47
CA LYS A 131 -28.86 -19.59 20.98
C LYS A 131 -28.69 -20.84 20.09
N GLU A 132 -29.21 -21.98 20.53
CA GLU A 132 -29.04 -23.27 19.83
C GLU A 132 -29.76 -23.29 18.48
N GLU A 133 -30.95 -22.70 18.41
CA GLU A 133 -31.73 -22.56 17.18
C GLU A 133 -30.96 -21.74 16.14
N ILE A 134 -30.37 -20.61 16.54
CA ILE A 134 -29.58 -19.77 15.65
C ILE A 134 -28.32 -20.50 15.15
N LEU A 135 -27.60 -21.18 16.05
CA LEU A 135 -26.42 -21.96 15.67
C LEU A 135 -26.77 -23.09 14.68
N LYS A 136 -27.91 -23.76 14.88
CA LYS A 136 -28.40 -24.78 13.95
C LYS A 136 -28.69 -24.19 12.57
N LEU A 137 -29.39 -23.06 12.50
CA LEU A 137 -29.69 -22.39 11.23
C LEU A 137 -28.45 -21.90 10.48
N LEU A 138 -27.43 -21.42 11.21
CA LEU A 138 -26.14 -21.06 10.62
C LEU A 138 -25.46 -22.27 9.97
N ASN A 139 -25.48 -23.43 10.65
CA ASN A 139 -24.87 -24.64 10.13
C ASN A 139 -25.63 -25.20 8.91
N GLU A 140 -26.96 -25.22 8.96
CA GLU A 140 -27.81 -25.68 7.85
C GLU A 140 -27.63 -24.83 6.58
N ASN A 141 -27.31 -23.54 6.73
CA ASN A 141 -27.14 -22.60 5.62
C ASN A 141 -25.67 -22.22 5.37
N ARG A 142 -24.69 -22.94 5.96
CA ARG A 142 -23.27 -22.55 6.00
C ARG A 142 -22.71 -22.24 4.62
N TYR A 143 -22.85 -23.17 3.68
CA TYR A 143 -22.36 -23.02 2.30
C TYR A 143 -23.04 -21.87 1.54
N LEU A 144 -24.35 -21.70 1.69
CA LEU A 144 -25.07 -20.58 1.08
C LEU A 144 -24.55 -19.24 1.61
N ILE A 145 -24.35 -19.13 2.93
CA ILE A 145 -23.83 -17.91 3.55
C ILE A 145 -22.42 -17.61 3.06
N ILE A 146 -21.53 -18.60 3.05
CA ILE A 146 -20.15 -18.46 2.58
C ILE A 146 -20.15 -17.99 1.12
N LYS A 147 -20.87 -18.69 0.24
CA LYS A 147 -20.94 -18.39 -1.19
C LYS A 147 -21.43 -16.97 -1.44
N GLU A 148 -22.58 -16.58 -0.87
CA GLU A 148 -23.16 -15.26 -1.11
C GLU A 148 -22.38 -14.13 -0.43
N THR A 149 -21.76 -14.38 0.73
CA THR A 149 -20.89 -13.39 1.37
C THR A 149 -19.63 -13.16 0.55
N PHE A 150 -18.93 -14.23 0.15
CA PHE A 150 -17.73 -14.14 -0.67
C PHE A 150 -18.01 -13.48 -2.02
N ARG A 151 -19.11 -13.88 -2.68
CA ARG A 151 -19.56 -13.35 -3.97
C ARG A 151 -19.79 -11.84 -3.94
N ASN A 152 -20.52 -11.34 -2.95
CA ASN A 152 -21.10 -9.99 -3.00
C ASN A 152 -20.35 -8.94 -2.16
N LYS A 153 -19.49 -9.35 -1.22
CA LYS A 153 -18.75 -8.39 -0.39
C LYS A 153 -17.69 -7.69 -1.25
N LYS A 154 -17.72 -6.35 -1.27
CA LYS A 154 -16.92 -5.53 -2.19
C LYS A 154 -15.41 -5.74 -2.09
N ASP A 155 -14.89 -6.12 -0.92
CA ASP A 155 -13.48 -6.38 -0.65
C ASP A 155 -13.07 -7.86 -0.83
N LEU A 156 -13.99 -8.71 -1.29
CA LEU A 156 -13.76 -10.13 -1.61
C LEU A 156 -13.85 -10.38 -3.11
N TYR A 157 -14.62 -11.37 -3.57
CA TYR A 157 -14.70 -11.76 -4.97
C TYR A 157 -15.12 -10.59 -5.87
N ASP A 158 -16.09 -9.78 -5.45
CA ASP A 158 -16.57 -8.60 -6.17
C ASP A 158 -15.47 -7.55 -6.41
N ASN A 159 -14.37 -7.55 -5.66
CA ASN A 159 -13.25 -6.67 -5.95
C ASN A 159 -12.55 -7.06 -7.25
N TYR A 160 -12.40 -8.36 -7.49
CA TYR A 160 -11.53 -8.90 -8.55
C TYR A 160 -12.33 -9.39 -9.76
N CYS A 161 -13.49 -9.98 -9.50
CA CYS A 161 -14.28 -10.73 -10.46
C CYS A 161 -15.74 -10.27 -10.46
N GLN A 162 -16.43 -10.50 -11.57
CA GLN A 162 -17.84 -10.22 -11.75
C GLN A 162 -18.66 -11.24 -10.96
N THR A 163 -19.48 -10.77 -10.04
CA THR A 163 -20.22 -11.61 -9.07
C THR A 163 -21.09 -12.69 -9.72
N SER A 164 -21.64 -12.40 -10.89
CA SER A 164 -22.45 -13.36 -11.65
C SER A 164 -21.67 -14.59 -12.08
N ARG A 165 -20.35 -14.49 -12.24
CA ARG A 165 -19.49 -15.54 -12.84
C ARG A 165 -18.91 -16.54 -11.83
N LEU A 166 -19.08 -16.32 -10.52
CA LEU A 166 -18.51 -17.20 -9.49
C LEU A 166 -19.03 -18.63 -9.65
N LEU A 167 -18.13 -19.59 -9.86
CA LEU A 167 -18.39 -21.02 -10.09
C LEU A 167 -19.25 -21.31 -11.33
N GLU A 168 -19.35 -20.36 -12.27
CA GLU A 168 -19.97 -20.62 -13.57
C GLU A 168 -18.99 -21.29 -14.54
N LYS A 169 -19.49 -22.27 -15.29
CA LYS A 169 -18.78 -22.84 -16.44
C LYS A 169 -18.93 -21.88 -17.62
N GLY A 170 -17.82 -21.52 -18.25
CA GLY A 170 -17.78 -20.55 -19.33
C GLY A 170 -17.49 -21.19 -20.67
N ASP A 171 -18.51 -21.54 -21.45
CA ASP A 171 -18.35 -21.73 -22.89
C ASP A 171 -18.59 -20.37 -23.57
N ASN A 172 -17.54 -19.80 -24.19
CA ASN A 172 -17.58 -18.54 -24.96
C ASN A 172 -18.19 -17.34 -24.21
N SER A 173 -17.76 -17.13 -22.97
CA SER A 173 -18.21 -16.06 -22.07
C SER A 173 -17.10 -15.05 -21.78
N PRO A 174 -17.40 -13.75 -21.59
CA PRO A 174 -16.41 -12.76 -21.17
C PRO A 174 -15.64 -13.21 -19.93
N CYS A 175 -14.35 -12.86 -19.87
CA CYS A 175 -13.51 -13.13 -18.70
C CYS A 175 -14.21 -12.65 -17.43
N ARG A 176 -14.18 -13.49 -16.39
CA ARG A 176 -14.79 -13.18 -15.10
C ARG A 176 -14.11 -12.02 -14.38
N LEU A 177 -12.87 -11.66 -14.74
CA LEU A 177 -12.17 -10.55 -14.10
C LEU A 177 -12.79 -9.19 -14.46
N LYS A 178 -12.93 -8.34 -13.45
CA LYS A 178 -13.39 -6.96 -13.64
C LYS A 178 -12.35 -6.12 -14.37
N GLY A 179 -12.81 -5.33 -15.34
CA GLY A 179 -11.97 -4.39 -16.09
C GLY A 179 -10.95 -5.03 -17.04
N TYR A 180 -10.93 -6.37 -17.17
CA TYR A 180 -10.03 -7.06 -18.10
C TYR A 180 -10.63 -7.23 -19.50
N TYR A 181 -11.95 -7.42 -19.59
CA TYR A 181 -12.73 -7.41 -20.83
C TYR A 181 -13.93 -6.44 -20.72
N PHE A 182 -14.70 -6.34 -21.80
CA PHE A 182 -15.99 -5.66 -21.81
C PHE A 182 -16.98 -6.28 -20.81
N ASP A 183 -17.86 -5.45 -20.25
CA ASP A 183 -18.87 -5.89 -19.28
C ASP A 183 -19.73 -7.05 -19.83
N PRO A 184 -20.02 -8.08 -19.02
CA PRO A 184 -20.94 -9.15 -19.39
C PRO A 184 -22.29 -8.58 -19.76
N GLY A 185 -22.73 -8.86 -20.98
CA GLY A 185 -24.00 -8.35 -21.51
C GLY A 185 -23.86 -7.12 -22.42
N ARG A 186 -22.68 -6.49 -22.49
CA ARG A 186 -22.42 -5.41 -23.47
C ARG A 186 -22.08 -6.01 -24.84
N LYS A 187 -23.05 -6.69 -25.47
CA LYS A 187 -22.97 -7.16 -26.86
C LYS A 187 -23.12 -5.98 -27.82
N SER A 188 -22.12 -5.11 -27.90
CA SER A 188 -22.11 -4.08 -28.93
C SER A 188 -21.38 -4.61 -30.15
N LYS A 189 -21.96 -4.43 -31.34
CA LYS A 189 -21.27 -4.68 -32.61
C LYS A 189 -19.87 -4.05 -32.63
N ALA A 190 -19.67 -2.93 -31.95
CA ALA A 190 -18.40 -2.21 -31.84
C ALA A 190 -17.22 -3.01 -31.27
N THR A 191 -17.45 -4.12 -30.55
CA THR A 191 -16.36 -4.95 -30.00
C THR A 191 -15.94 -6.08 -30.93
N GLY A 192 -16.73 -6.39 -31.95
CA GLY A 192 -16.42 -7.42 -32.93
C GLY A 192 -15.67 -6.87 -34.13
N TYR A 193 -14.75 -7.67 -34.68
CA TYR A 193 -14.20 -7.45 -36.01
C TYR A 193 -15.31 -7.25 -37.04
N ASN A 194 -15.14 -6.27 -37.92
CA ASN A 194 -16.15 -5.85 -38.89
C ASN A 194 -17.55 -5.61 -38.27
N PHE A 195 -17.58 -5.10 -37.03
CA PHE A 195 -18.80 -4.82 -36.30
C PHE A 195 -19.75 -6.03 -36.13
N THR A 196 -19.19 -7.25 -36.07
CA THR A 196 -19.95 -8.50 -36.02
C THR A 196 -19.84 -9.14 -34.65
N SER A 197 -20.95 -9.25 -33.91
CA SER A 197 -20.92 -9.79 -32.53
C SER A 197 -20.39 -11.22 -32.42
N ASN A 198 -20.50 -12.00 -33.49
CA ASN A 198 -20.08 -13.40 -33.54
C ASN A 198 -18.57 -13.58 -33.78
N SER A 199 -17.85 -12.50 -34.10
CA SER A 199 -16.40 -12.54 -34.27
C SER A 199 -15.64 -12.20 -32.98
N VAL A 200 -16.35 -11.98 -31.87
CA VAL A 200 -15.72 -11.75 -30.58
C VAL A 200 -15.37 -13.09 -29.99
N ASP A 201 -14.08 -13.31 -29.77
CA ASP A 201 -13.57 -14.48 -29.06
C ASP A 201 -13.32 -14.09 -27.61
N TYR A 202 -14.03 -14.74 -26.69
CA TYR A 202 -13.87 -14.48 -25.27
C TYR A 202 -12.97 -15.54 -24.64
N PHE A 203 -12.04 -15.09 -23.80
CA PHE A 203 -11.18 -15.96 -23.03
C PHE A 203 -11.51 -15.85 -21.53
N ASP A 204 -12.02 -16.94 -20.97
CA ASP A 204 -12.28 -17.12 -19.53
C ASP A 204 -11.78 -18.50 -19.11
N ASP A 205 -11.39 -18.66 -17.84
CA ASP A 205 -10.96 -19.94 -17.26
C ASP A 205 -11.55 -20.05 -15.85
N GLU A 206 -12.07 -21.23 -15.50
CA GLU A 206 -12.72 -21.49 -14.21
C GLU A 206 -11.80 -21.27 -13.01
N ILE A 207 -10.50 -21.49 -13.21
CA ILE A 207 -9.47 -21.26 -12.19
C ILE A 207 -9.35 -19.78 -11.79
N PHE A 208 -9.87 -18.84 -12.58
CA PHE A 208 -9.78 -17.42 -12.25
C PHE A 208 -10.63 -17.08 -11.03
N ASP A 209 -11.50 -17.99 -10.56
CA ASP A 209 -12.13 -17.91 -9.25
C ASP A 209 -11.11 -17.90 -8.10
N PHE A 210 -9.90 -18.41 -8.32
CA PHE A 210 -8.84 -18.47 -7.31
C PHE A 210 -7.98 -17.19 -7.22
N ILE A 211 -8.14 -16.25 -8.17
CA ILE A 211 -7.36 -14.99 -8.19
C ILE A 211 -7.48 -14.18 -6.88
N PRO A 212 -8.66 -14.01 -6.25
CA PRO A 212 -8.79 -13.24 -5.01
C PRO A 212 -7.86 -13.70 -3.88
N PHE A 213 -7.50 -14.99 -3.83
CA PHE A 213 -6.66 -15.55 -2.77
C PHE A 213 -5.18 -15.26 -2.95
N ALA A 214 -4.75 -14.85 -4.15
CA ALA A 214 -3.36 -14.46 -4.40
C ALA A 214 -3.01 -13.11 -3.74
N PHE A 215 -3.98 -12.21 -3.64
CA PHE A 215 -3.76 -10.84 -3.23
C PHE A 215 -3.58 -10.69 -1.72
N THR A 216 -2.71 -9.76 -1.33
CA THR A 216 -2.43 -9.37 0.05
C THR A 216 -2.71 -7.87 0.22
N GLY A 217 -3.41 -7.50 1.29
CA GLY A 217 -3.66 -6.09 1.58
C GLY A 217 -4.73 -5.85 2.64
N ASN A 218 -5.41 -4.71 2.52
CA ASN A 218 -6.53 -4.33 3.37
C ASN A 218 -7.85 -4.34 2.57
N SER A 219 -8.96 -3.95 3.19
CA SER A 219 -10.29 -3.97 2.57
C SER A 219 -10.52 -2.93 1.46
N PHE A 220 -9.51 -2.13 1.12
CA PHE A 220 -9.58 -1.10 0.08
C PHE A 220 -8.51 -1.29 -0.99
N GLU A 221 -7.31 -1.68 -0.60
CA GLU A 221 -6.14 -1.78 -1.45
C GLU A 221 -5.44 -3.12 -1.25
N THR A 222 -5.14 -3.82 -2.34
CA THR A 222 -4.43 -5.10 -2.32
C THR A 222 -3.39 -5.18 -3.43
N ILE A 223 -2.38 -6.01 -3.23
CA ILE A 223 -1.29 -6.26 -4.18
C ILE A 223 -1.01 -7.75 -4.34
N PHE A 224 -0.44 -8.11 -5.49
CA PHE A 224 0.08 -9.42 -5.81
C PHE A 224 1.46 -9.26 -6.47
N LEU A 225 2.46 -10.03 -6.05
CA LEU A 225 3.79 -10.01 -6.63
C LEU A 225 3.81 -11.01 -7.80
N ASN A 226 3.88 -10.52 -9.03
CA ASN A 226 3.93 -11.36 -10.21
C ASN A 226 5.39 -11.64 -10.61
N ASP A 227 5.90 -12.76 -10.11
CA ASP A 227 7.20 -13.32 -10.51
C ASP A 227 6.98 -14.67 -11.16
N ASN A 228 6.68 -14.62 -12.46
CA ASN A 228 6.28 -15.78 -13.23
C ASN A 228 7.45 -16.55 -13.85
N LEU A 229 8.67 -16.33 -13.36
CA LEU A 229 9.85 -17.08 -13.84
C LEU A 229 9.83 -18.53 -13.37
N ASP A 230 9.37 -18.77 -12.14
CA ASP A 230 9.33 -20.08 -11.52
C ASP A 230 8.18 -20.12 -10.50
N LEU A 231 7.41 -21.21 -10.49
CA LEU A 231 6.22 -21.29 -9.64
C LEU A 231 6.54 -21.45 -8.15
N GLU A 232 7.66 -22.09 -7.79
CA GLU A 232 8.08 -22.16 -6.39
C GLU A 232 8.51 -20.78 -5.89
N LEU A 233 9.20 -20.00 -6.72
CA LEU A 233 9.57 -18.63 -6.39
C LEU A 233 8.34 -17.73 -6.25
N LEU A 234 7.41 -17.82 -7.20
CA LEU A 234 6.13 -17.11 -7.18
C LEU A 234 5.37 -17.36 -5.87
N GLU A 235 5.27 -18.64 -5.50
CA GLU A 235 4.61 -19.06 -4.26
C GLU A 235 5.33 -18.47 -3.05
N ASN A 236 6.63 -18.75 -2.92
CA ASN A 236 7.42 -18.39 -1.75
C ASN A 236 7.38 -16.87 -1.47
N MET A 237 7.41 -16.06 -2.52
CA MET A 237 7.36 -14.60 -2.37
C MET A 237 5.99 -14.09 -1.93
N ASN A 238 4.91 -14.60 -2.50
CA ASN A 238 3.57 -14.17 -2.11
C ASN A 238 3.20 -14.70 -0.71
N TYR A 239 3.69 -15.88 -0.33
CA TYR A 239 3.55 -16.40 1.03
C TYR A 239 4.27 -15.49 2.05
N LYS A 240 5.55 -15.16 1.81
CA LYS A 240 6.31 -14.24 2.66
C LYS A 240 5.71 -12.85 2.72
N LEU A 241 5.23 -12.31 1.59
CA LEU A 241 4.54 -11.02 1.57
C LEU A 241 3.34 -11.04 2.52
N ARG A 242 2.53 -12.11 2.50
CA ARG A 242 1.36 -12.25 3.37
C ARG A 242 1.73 -12.30 4.84
N GLU A 243 2.74 -13.09 5.22
CA GLU A 243 3.25 -13.16 6.59
C GLU A 243 3.73 -11.78 7.07
N TYR A 244 4.58 -11.14 6.27
CA TYR A 244 5.17 -9.85 6.63
C TYR A 244 4.13 -8.72 6.67
N PHE A 245 3.11 -8.79 5.82
CA PHE A 245 2.02 -7.84 5.83
C PHE A 245 1.20 -7.94 7.11
N SER A 246 0.89 -9.15 7.56
CA SER A 246 0.17 -9.39 8.82
C SER A 246 0.95 -8.85 10.02
N GLU A 247 2.25 -9.17 10.12
CA GLU A 247 3.12 -8.68 11.20
C GLU A 247 3.19 -7.14 11.24
N GLU A 248 3.41 -6.49 10.10
CA GLU A 248 3.52 -5.02 10.04
C GLU A 248 2.16 -4.33 10.30
N LYS A 249 1.06 -4.96 9.89
CA LYS A 249 -0.30 -4.48 10.17
C LYS A 249 -0.62 -4.56 11.66
N GLU A 250 -0.29 -5.67 12.32
CA GLU A 250 -0.46 -5.84 13.77
C GLU A 250 0.36 -4.81 14.53
N ARG A 251 1.65 -4.69 14.20
CA ARG A 251 2.55 -3.72 14.82
C ARG A 251 2.02 -2.29 14.71
N GLY A 252 1.61 -1.88 13.51
CA GLY A 252 1.06 -0.54 13.33
C GLY A 252 -0.29 -0.34 14.04
N THR A 253 -1.09 -1.39 14.19
CA THR A 253 -2.36 -1.34 14.94
C THR A 253 -2.08 -1.15 16.43
N GLU A 254 -1.08 -1.83 16.99
CA GLU A 254 -0.63 -1.64 18.37
C GLU A 254 -0.08 -0.24 18.62
N GLU A 255 0.73 0.29 17.70
CA GLU A 255 1.26 1.66 17.77
C GLU A 255 0.11 2.69 17.83
N ILE A 256 -0.93 2.52 17.00
CA ILE A 256 -2.13 3.38 17.02
C ILE A 256 -2.88 3.26 18.35
N LYS A 257 -3.06 2.04 18.87
CA LYS A 257 -3.74 1.80 20.16
C LYS A 257 -2.99 2.49 21.30
N LYS A 258 -1.66 2.32 21.40
CA LYS A 258 -0.82 2.98 22.40
C LYS A 258 -0.93 4.51 22.32
N PHE A 259 -0.85 5.06 21.11
CA PHE A 259 -0.97 6.51 20.89
C PHE A 259 -2.34 7.05 21.33
N LYS A 260 -3.44 6.36 20.99
CA LYS A 260 -4.79 6.74 21.42
C LYS A 260 -4.93 6.71 22.95
N GLN A 261 -4.40 5.68 23.60
CA GLN A 261 -4.41 5.55 25.06
C GLN A 261 -3.62 6.69 25.73
N GLU A 262 -2.41 6.96 25.28
CA GLU A 262 -1.59 8.06 25.81
C GLU A 262 -2.28 9.42 25.65
N LYS A 263 -2.96 9.64 24.53
CA LYS A 263 -3.72 10.87 24.28
C LYS A 263 -4.93 10.99 25.21
N ALA A 264 -5.71 9.92 25.38
CA ALA A 264 -6.85 9.90 26.30
C ALA A 264 -6.44 10.19 27.75
N ILE A 265 -5.31 9.61 28.20
CA ILE A 265 -4.73 9.86 29.53
C ILE A 265 -4.36 11.34 29.68
N LYS A 266 -3.70 11.94 28.67
CA LYS A 266 -3.30 13.35 28.69
C LYS A 266 -4.50 14.31 28.67
N GLU A 267 -5.58 13.93 27.99
CA GLU A 267 -6.77 14.78 27.80
C GLU A 267 -7.85 14.57 28.88
N LYS A 268 -7.63 13.68 29.87
CA LYS A 268 -8.60 13.31 30.93
C LYS A 268 -9.99 12.93 30.37
N ARG A 269 -10.04 12.32 29.18
CA ARG A 269 -11.27 11.83 28.57
C ARG A 269 -11.36 10.32 28.78
N ASN A 270 -12.37 9.88 29.52
CA ASN A 270 -12.82 8.48 29.52
C ASN A 270 -13.74 8.28 28.31
N GLU A 271 -13.20 8.34 27.09
CA GLU A 271 -13.94 7.91 25.91
C GLU A 271 -13.63 6.43 25.69
N GLU A 272 -14.67 5.58 25.70
CA GLU A 272 -14.57 4.23 25.16
C GLU A 272 -14.04 4.34 23.74
N ILE A 273 -12.90 3.67 23.48
CA ILE A 273 -12.24 3.72 22.18
C ILE A 273 -13.14 2.96 21.19
N GLU A 274 -14.08 3.65 20.54
CA GLU A 274 -14.79 3.09 19.39
C GLU A 274 -13.75 2.61 18.36
N GLU A 275 -13.86 1.32 18.00
CA GLU A 275 -12.98 0.56 17.11
C GLU A 275 -13.04 1.00 15.64
N ASN A 276 -13.25 2.29 15.36
CA ASN A 276 -12.90 2.84 14.05
C ASN A 276 -11.38 2.99 13.99
N LEU A 277 -10.69 1.84 13.90
CA LEU A 277 -9.27 1.75 13.57
C LEU A 277 -9.10 2.33 12.18
N THR A 278 -8.45 3.49 12.12
CA THR A 278 -8.04 4.11 10.87
C THR A 278 -7.12 3.10 10.17
N SER A 279 -7.59 2.51 9.06
CA SER A 279 -6.85 1.46 8.38
C SER A 279 -5.49 1.98 7.93
N ILE A 280 -4.43 1.27 8.27
CA ILE A 280 -3.08 1.64 7.85
C ILE A 280 -3.00 1.52 6.32
N PRO A 281 -2.54 2.56 5.60
CA PRO A 281 -2.44 2.53 4.14
C PRO A 281 -1.57 1.37 3.65
N LEU A 282 -1.98 0.71 2.57
CA LEU A 282 -1.25 -0.44 2.01
C LEU A 282 0.19 -0.06 1.70
N LYS A 283 0.40 1.06 0.99
CA LYS A 283 1.73 1.51 0.57
C LYS A 283 2.67 1.74 1.74
N LYS A 284 2.17 2.18 2.90
CA LYS A 284 3.00 2.37 4.11
C LYS A 284 3.52 1.03 4.62
N ILE A 285 2.64 0.04 4.74
CA ILE A 285 3.02 -1.32 5.13
C ILE A 285 3.98 -1.91 4.11
N PHE A 286 3.66 -1.79 2.82
CA PHE A 286 4.46 -2.35 1.75
C PHE A 286 5.86 -1.73 1.70
N LEU A 287 6.01 -0.40 1.78
CA LEU A 287 7.31 0.28 1.88
C LEU A 287 8.15 -0.21 3.07
N ASN A 288 7.52 -0.44 4.24
CA ASN A 288 8.21 -0.99 5.39
C ASN A 288 8.70 -2.42 5.16
N ILE A 289 7.90 -3.26 4.50
CA ILE A 289 8.29 -4.63 4.13
C ILE A 289 9.48 -4.58 3.17
N LEU A 290 9.36 -3.81 2.09
CA LEU A 290 10.43 -3.66 1.09
C LEU A 290 11.74 -3.18 1.72
N ARG A 291 11.68 -2.34 2.74
CA ARG A 291 12.88 -1.85 3.45
C ARG A 291 13.47 -2.87 4.41
N LYS A 292 12.65 -3.44 5.30
CA LYS A 292 13.13 -4.28 6.42
C LYS A 292 13.43 -5.71 6.02
N LYS A 293 12.78 -6.17 4.96
CA LYS A 293 12.78 -7.57 4.54
C LYS A 293 13.07 -7.65 3.03
N SER A 294 13.95 -6.79 2.50
CA SER A 294 14.27 -6.79 1.06
C SER A 294 14.87 -8.10 0.56
N ASP A 295 15.44 -8.91 1.44
CA ASP A 295 16.27 -10.06 1.06
C ASP A 295 15.52 -11.15 0.28
N TYR A 296 14.18 -11.19 0.36
CA TYR A 296 13.38 -12.10 -0.47
C TYR A 296 13.04 -11.53 -1.85
N ILE A 297 13.19 -10.22 -2.07
CA ILE A 297 13.02 -9.55 -3.37
C ILE A 297 14.39 -9.41 -4.00
N LYS A 298 14.73 -10.39 -4.85
CA LYS A 298 16.08 -10.48 -5.47
C LYS A 298 16.27 -9.52 -6.63
N TYR A 299 15.19 -9.18 -7.33
CA TYR A 299 15.21 -8.39 -8.55
C TYR A 299 13.88 -7.68 -8.77
N GLY A 300 13.87 -6.81 -9.77
CA GLY A 300 12.71 -6.04 -10.17
C GLY A 300 11.61 -6.92 -10.74
N MET A 301 10.37 -6.66 -10.32
CA MET A 301 9.21 -7.51 -10.61
C MET A 301 7.99 -6.68 -10.95
N GLU A 302 7.03 -7.33 -11.60
CA GLU A 302 5.69 -6.79 -11.79
C GLU A 302 4.87 -6.96 -10.50
N ILE A 303 4.16 -5.91 -10.10
CA ILE A 303 3.26 -5.92 -8.96
C ILE A 303 1.88 -5.53 -9.47
N ILE A 304 0.91 -6.42 -9.30
CA ILE A 304 -0.47 -6.15 -9.65
C ILE A 304 -1.16 -5.52 -8.46
N TYR A 305 -1.67 -4.31 -8.61
CA TYR A 305 -2.42 -3.56 -7.60
C TYR A 305 -3.90 -3.55 -7.93
N LYS A 306 -4.73 -3.74 -6.90
CA LYS A 306 -6.18 -3.59 -7.00
C LYS A 306 -6.70 -2.64 -5.92
N ASN A 307 -7.42 -1.62 -6.37
CA ASN A 307 -8.23 -0.77 -5.51
C ASN A 307 -9.70 -1.16 -5.64
N ARG A 308 -10.38 -1.32 -4.51
CA ARG A 308 -11.80 -1.68 -4.44
C ARG A 308 -12.72 -0.70 -5.14
N ASP A 309 -12.39 0.58 -5.11
CA ASP A 309 -13.21 1.63 -5.67
C ASP A 309 -12.90 1.89 -7.17
N LYS A 310 -11.96 1.11 -7.76
CA LYS A 310 -11.65 1.10 -9.20
C LYS A 310 -12.12 -0.22 -9.83
N GLU A 311 -12.63 -0.14 -11.06
CA GLU A 311 -13.10 -1.32 -11.81
C GLU A 311 -11.97 -2.07 -12.54
N TYR A 312 -10.76 -1.52 -12.57
CA TYR A 312 -9.60 -2.07 -13.27
C TYR A 312 -8.44 -2.39 -12.31
N PHE A 313 -7.52 -3.21 -12.80
CA PHE A 313 -6.23 -3.51 -12.16
C PHE A 313 -5.18 -2.48 -12.62
N GLU A 314 -4.26 -2.13 -11.74
CA GLU A 314 -3.09 -1.31 -12.09
C GLU A 314 -1.84 -2.16 -11.96
N THR A 315 -0.87 -1.92 -12.84
CA THR A 315 0.43 -2.57 -12.77
C THR A 315 1.47 -1.59 -12.26
N TRP A 316 2.23 -1.98 -11.24
CA TRP A 316 3.43 -1.29 -10.78
C TRP A 316 4.65 -2.11 -11.15
N TYR A 317 5.71 -1.44 -11.62
CA TYR A 317 6.98 -2.09 -11.91
C TYR A 317 8.01 -1.69 -10.86
N LEU A 318 8.40 -2.64 -10.02
CA LEU A 318 9.52 -2.46 -9.11
C LEU A 318 10.80 -2.72 -9.89
N ARG A 319 11.68 -1.72 -10.03
CA ARG A 319 12.96 -1.87 -10.74
C ARG A 319 14.08 -2.17 -9.76
N ASN A 320 15.18 -2.77 -10.23
CA ASN A 320 16.39 -2.99 -9.42
C ASN A 320 16.88 -1.67 -8.78
N ASP A 321 16.97 -0.61 -9.57
CA ASP A 321 17.40 0.71 -9.06
C ASP A 321 16.41 1.28 -8.03
N SER A 322 15.11 1.01 -8.19
CA SER A 322 14.09 1.43 -7.21
C SER A 322 14.29 0.71 -5.87
N ILE A 323 14.69 -0.57 -5.88
CA ILE A 323 15.00 -1.33 -4.66
C ILE A 323 16.19 -0.70 -3.91
N GLU A 324 17.22 -0.28 -4.63
CA GLU A 324 18.38 0.40 -4.02
C GLU A 324 17.98 1.76 -3.42
N VAL A 325 17.14 2.54 -4.11
CA VAL A 325 16.62 3.81 -3.58
C VAL A 325 15.77 3.59 -2.32
N LEU A 326 14.95 2.52 -2.28
CA LEU A 326 14.09 2.19 -1.12
C LEU A 326 14.90 1.93 0.16
N LYS A 327 16.04 1.24 0.05
CA LYS A 327 16.88 0.87 1.20
C LYS A 327 17.44 2.08 1.95
N ILE A 328 17.52 3.24 1.30
CA ILE A 328 18.15 4.44 1.86
C ILE A 328 17.20 5.23 2.76
N VAL A 329 15.88 5.10 2.55
CA VAL A 329 14.90 5.80 3.38
C VAL A 329 14.86 5.15 4.76
N GLU A 330 15.47 5.82 5.73
CA GLU A 330 15.65 5.34 7.10
C GLU A 330 14.31 5.02 7.79
N ASP A 331 13.32 5.91 7.71
CA ASP A 331 12.04 5.77 8.44
C ASP A 331 10.83 6.35 7.69
N PHE A 332 10.12 5.49 6.94
CA PHE A 332 8.86 5.84 6.27
C PHE A 332 7.75 6.27 7.24
N SER A 333 7.78 5.84 8.51
CA SER A 333 6.74 6.23 9.47
C SER A 333 6.74 7.74 9.75
N LYS A 334 7.92 8.37 9.70
CA LYS A 334 8.10 9.82 9.86
C LYS A 334 7.71 10.61 8.60
N LEU A 335 7.52 9.94 7.47
CA LEU A 335 7.15 10.53 6.19
C LEU A 335 5.64 10.52 5.93
N ASP A 336 4.85 10.02 6.88
CA ASP A 336 3.38 10.07 6.86
C ASP A 336 2.89 11.51 7.13
N ILE A 337 3.03 12.37 6.11
CA ILE A 337 2.64 13.78 6.11
C ILE A 337 1.50 13.94 5.11
N ARG A 338 0.38 14.48 5.59
CA ARG A 338 -0.78 14.84 4.79
C ARG A 338 -1.06 16.32 4.92
N ILE A 339 -1.11 17.02 3.80
CA ILE A 339 -1.35 18.46 3.75
C ILE A 339 -2.66 18.69 3.01
N LYS A 340 -3.61 19.35 3.67
CA LYS A 340 -4.86 19.74 3.04
C LYS A 340 -4.58 20.88 2.07
N ILE A 341 -4.80 20.66 0.78
CA ILE A 341 -4.67 21.69 -0.25
C ILE A 341 -6.03 22.31 -0.53
N THR A 342 -7.07 21.48 -0.67
CA THR A 342 -8.47 21.90 -0.79
C THR A 342 -9.36 20.98 0.04
N ASP A 343 -10.66 21.25 0.10
CA ASP A 343 -11.62 20.35 0.77
C ASP A 343 -11.69 18.97 0.12
N LYS A 344 -11.35 18.85 -1.17
CA LYS A 344 -11.42 17.60 -1.94
C LYS A 344 -10.06 16.96 -2.20
N TYR A 345 -8.96 17.63 -1.86
CA TYR A 345 -7.62 17.16 -2.20
C TYR A 345 -6.63 17.34 -1.06
N TYR A 346 -6.02 16.21 -0.68
CA TYR A 346 -4.92 16.14 0.26
C TYR A 346 -3.67 15.70 -0.49
N PHE A 347 -2.59 16.46 -0.32
CA PHE A 347 -1.26 16.03 -0.68
C PHE A 347 -0.81 14.97 0.33
N ASN A 348 -0.45 13.77 -0.14
CA ASN A 348 0.05 12.68 0.69
C ASN A 348 1.50 12.37 0.32
N LEU A 349 2.42 12.72 1.21
CA LEU A 349 3.85 12.57 0.93
C LEU A 349 4.27 11.12 0.70
N LEU A 350 3.65 10.15 1.39
CA LEU A 350 3.98 8.73 1.18
C LEU A 350 3.59 8.25 -0.21
N ASP A 351 2.47 8.73 -0.76
CA ASP A 351 2.06 8.39 -2.12
C ASP A 351 3.02 8.96 -3.17
N GLU A 352 3.48 10.20 -2.95
CA GLU A 352 4.47 10.85 -3.81
C GLU A 352 5.82 10.12 -3.76
N ILE A 353 6.31 9.79 -2.56
CA ILE A 353 7.56 9.03 -2.40
C ILE A 353 7.44 7.67 -3.08
N PHE A 354 6.36 6.95 -2.83
CA PHE A 354 6.14 5.63 -3.43
C PHE A 354 6.17 5.70 -4.95
N SER A 355 5.41 6.65 -5.53
CA SER A 355 5.34 6.85 -6.97
C SER A 355 6.68 7.29 -7.55
N ALA A 356 7.40 8.16 -6.85
CA ALA A 356 8.70 8.67 -7.27
C ALA A 356 9.77 7.59 -7.29
N ILE A 357 9.84 6.75 -6.26
CA ILE A 357 10.82 5.68 -6.18
C ILE A 357 10.53 4.60 -7.23
N LEU A 358 9.27 4.20 -7.41
CA LEU A 358 8.91 3.25 -8.46
C LEU A 358 9.29 3.79 -9.85
N ASN A 359 9.03 5.07 -10.13
CA ASN A 359 9.26 5.67 -11.44
C ASN A 359 10.65 6.29 -11.62
N LEU A 360 11.52 6.22 -10.61
CA LEU A 360 12.82 6.91 -10.57
C LEU A 360 12.68 8.41 -10.94
N SER A 361 11.61 9.04 -10.46
CA SER A 361 11.33 10.46 -10.70
C SER A 361 11.67 11.31 -9.50
N LEU A 362 11.99 12.59 -9.74
CA LEU A 362 12.43 13.50 -8.69
C LEU A 362 11.26 14.05 -7.86
N LEU A 363 11.50 14.18 -6.56
CA LEU A 363 10.59 14.72 -5.54
C LEU A 363 10.73 16.24 -5.36
N THR A 364 11.29 16.94 -6.36
CA THR A 364 11.49 18.41 -6.33
C THR A 364 10.21 19.16 -5.91
N ASN A 365 9.07 18.83 -6.53
CA ASN A 365 7.80 19.49 -6.19
C ASN A 365 7.39 19.22 -4.73
N SER A 366 7.52 17.97 -4.26
CA SER A 366 7.23 17.58 -2.88
C SER A 366 8.13 18.32 -1.88
N ILE A 367 9.42 18.44 -2.18
CA ILE A 367 10.38 19.23 -1.38
C ILE A 367 9.91 20.68 -1.29
N MET A 368 9.54 21.29 -2.43
CA MET A 368 9.10 22.68 -2.47
C MET A 368 7.80 22.90 -1.69
N TYR A 369 6.83 21.99 -1.79
CA TYR A 369 5.60 22.05 -1.00
C TYR A 369 5.88 21.96 0.50
N LEU A 370 6.73 21.03 0.92
CA LEU A 370 7.12 20.89 2.33
C LEU A 370 7.89 22.12 2.82
N LEU A 371 8.84 22.65 2.04
CA LEU A 371 9.58 23.86 2.39
C LEU A 371 8.63 25.06 2.59
N LYS A 372 7.62 25.18 1.73
CA LYS A 372 6.61 26.24 1.81
C LYS A 372 5.70 26.11 3.03
N ASP A 373 5.14 24.94 3.26
CA ASP A 373 4.24 24.72 4.39
C ASP A 373 4.99 24.81 5.74
N ARG A 374 6.26 24.36 5.75
CA ARG A 374 7.16 24.43 6.91
C ARG A 374 7.34 25.84 7.46
N GLU A 375 7.34 26.89 6.63
CA GLU A 375 7.52 28.28 7.10
C GLU A 375 6.43 28.71 8.10
N ASN A 376 5.24 28.10 8.05
CA ASN A 376 4.17 28.37 9.01
C ASN A 376 4.53 28.00 10.46
N PHE A 377 5.52 27.11 10.64
CA PHE A 377 5.96 26.60 11.95
C PHE A 377 7.26 27.25 12.45
N ILE A 378 7.91 28.12 11.66
CA ILE A 378 9.15 28.82 12.04
C ILE A 378 8.79 30.13 12.73
N LYS A 379 8.33 30.08 13.98
CA LYS A 379 8.09 31.29 14.81
C LYS A 379 8.89 31.24 16.12
N PRO A 380 9.28 32.38 16.71
CA PRO A 380 10.03 32.43 17.96
C PRO A 380 9.27 31.79 19.15
N ASP A 381 7.95 31.97 19.21
CA ASP A 381 7.07 31.48 20.28
C ASP A 381 6.20 30.31 19.78
N THR A 382 6.86 29.21 19.43
CA THR A 382 6.20 28.05 18.83
C THR A 382 5.82 27.03 19.90
N SER A 383 4.56 26.58 19.90
CA SER A 383 4.09 25.50 20.78
C SER A 383 4.90 24.20 20.57
N LYS A 384 5.00 23.34 21.58
CA LYS A 384 5.67 22.02 21.48
C LYS A 384 5.17 21.20 20.28
N GLU A 385 3.88 21.30 19.96
CA GLU A 385 3.27 20.62 18.82
C GLU A 385 3.80 21.13 17.48
N ASN A 386 3.84 22.45 17.30
CA ASN A 386 4.36 23.05 16.06
C ASN A 386 5.86 22.81 15.91
N LEU A 387 6.61 22.74 17.01
CA LEU A 387 8.03 22.38 16.99
C LEU A 387 8.24 20.92 16.55
N SER A 388 7.41 19.99 17.03
CA SER A 388 7.42 18.59 16.58
C SER A 388 7.09 18.46 15.08
N LYS A 389 6.05 19.17 14.61
CA LYS A 389 5.72 19.24 13.17
C LYS A 389 6.90 19.79 12.38
N PHE A 390 7.52 20.86 12.85
CA PHE A 390 8.68 21.47 12.21
C PHE A 390 9.84 20.47 12.03
N PHE A 391 10.21 19.73 13.08
CA PHE A 391 11.26 18.71 12.98
C PHE A 391 10.88 17.56 12.05
N LYS A 392 9.61 17.14 12.06
CA LYS A 392 9.10 16.12 11.13
C LYS A 392 9.24 16.57 9.67
N TYR A 393 8.92 17.82 9.35
CA TYR A 393 9.08 18.38 8.00
C TYR A 393 10.55 18.47 7.60
N ASN A 394 11.42 18.93 8.51
CA ASN A 394 12.87 18.97 8.25
C ASN A 394 13.42 17.59 7.91
N TYR A 395 13.10 16.59 8.72
CA TYR A 395 13.49 15.21 8.47
C TYR A 395 12.98 14.73 7.11
N ALA A 396 11.70 14.96 6.82
CA ALA A 396 11.11 14.58 5.55
C ALA A 396 11.86 15.18 4.36
N ILE A 397 12.09 16.50 4.37
CA ILE A 397 12.80 17.19 3.29
C ILE A 397 14.23 16.65 3.11
N GLU A 398 14.95 16.37 4.21
CA GLU A 398 16.29 15.76 4.13
C GLU A 398 16.26 14.40 3.44
N GLN A 399 15.26 13.56 3.76
CA GLN A 399 15.12 12.25 3.13
C GLN A 399 14.74 12.37 1.64
N LEU A 400 13.85 13.30 1.26
CA LEU A 400 13.52 13.53 -0.16
C LEU A 400 14.73 14.01 -0.97
N ILE A 401 15.55 14.90 -0.39
CA ILE A 401 16.79 15.37 -1.02
C ILE A 401 17.76 14.21 -1.23
N LYS A 402 17.93 13.33 -0.23
CA LYS A 402 18.74 12.11 -0.39
C LYS A 402 18.22 11.26 -1.55
N VAL A 403 16.92 10.96 -1.57
CA VAL A 403 16.29 10.17 -2.64
C VAL A 403 16.56 10.77 -4.02
N ASN A 404 16.37 12.09 -4.19
CA ASN A 404 16.66 12.77 -5.46
C ASN A 404 18.11 12.60 -5.91
N GLN A 405 19.07 12.76 -4.99
CA GLN A 405 20.50 12.66 -5.31
C GLN A 405 20.86 11.27 -5.83
N ILE A 406 20.34 10.23 -5.18
CA ILE A 406 20.58 8.84 -5.55
C ILE A 406 19.97 8.53 -6.92
N ILE A 407 18.74 8.99 -7.17
CA ILE A 407 18.09 8.88 -8.47
C ILE A 407 18.92 9.59 -9.56
N ARG A 408 19.43 10.80 -9.30
CA ARG A 408 20.22 11.58 -10.27
C ARG A 408 21.61 10.99 -10.54
N ASN A 409 22.29 10.50 -9.51
CA ASN A 409 23.70 10.13 -9.57
C ASN A 409 23.93 8.61 -9.72
N GLY A 410 22.89 7.86 -10.12
CA GLY A 410 22.98 6.41 -10.31
C GLY A 410 23.42 5.67 -9.03
N GLY A 411 22.83 6.03 -7.89
CA GLY A 411 23.10 5.35 -6.61
C GLY A 411 24.08 6.06 -5.66
N LYS A 412 24.65 7.21 -6.04
CA LYS A 412 25.62 7.94 -5.19
C LYS A 412 24.98 9.11 -4.44
N GLU A 413 25.27 9.22 -3.15
CA GLU A 413 24.91 10.39 -2.34
C GLU A 413 25.65 11.65 -2.81
N MET A 414 25.12 12.83 -2.43
CA MET A 414 25.85 14.09 -2.55
C MET A 414 27.19 14.02 -1.81
N ASP A 415 28.19 14.70 -2.37
CA ASP A 415 29.48 14.85 -1.75
C ASP A 415 29.34 15.37 -0.30
N LYS A 416 29.90 14.61 0.64
CA LYS A 416 29.77 14.91 2.08
C LYS A 416 30.39 16.25 2.44
N ASN A 417 31.45 16.65 1.74
CA ASN A 417 32.13 17.93 1.98
C ASN A 417 31.25 19.09 1.50
N LEU A 418 30.63 18.96 0.34
CA LEU A 418 29.65 19.94 -0.16
C LEU A 418 28.48 20.10 0.82
N LYS A 419 27.90 18.99 1.29
CA LYS A 419 26.81 19.04 2.28
C LYS A 419 27.25 19.72 3.58
N ALA A 420 28.44 19.39 4.09
CA ALA A 420 29.00 20.02 5.28
C ALA A 420 29.26 21.52 5.08
N SER A 421 29.79 21.91 3.92
CA SER A 421 30.04 23.30 3.54
C SER A 421 28.74 24.12 3.53
N ILE A 422 27.68 23.62 2.89
CA ILE A 422 26.36 24.29 2.86
C ILE A 422 25.82 24.50 4.28
N LYS A 423 25.91 23.47 5.12
CA LYS A 423 25.43 23.53 6.52
C LYS A 423 26.23 24.53 7.36
N ALA A 424 27.55 24.59 7.17
CA ALA A 424 28.42 25.54 7.85
C ALA A 424 28.06 26.99 7.44
N CYS A 425 27.98 27.26 6.13
CA CYS A 425 27.59 28.56 5.59
C CYS A 425 26.22 29.01 6.13
N ALA A 426 25.21 28.14 6.08
CA ALA A 426 23.87 28.46 6.59
C ALA A 426 23.90 28.78 8.10
N SER A 427 24.64 27.99 8.89
CA SER A 427 24.78 28.21 10.33
C SER A 427 25.41 29.56 10.66
N GLU A 428 26.45 29.96 9.93
CA GLU A 428 27.10 31.27 10.10
C GLU A 428 26.17 32.43 9.75
N VAL A 429 25.43 32.32 8.65
CA VAL A 429 24.39 33.29 8.28
C VAL A 429 23.39 33.42 9.41
N VAL A 430 22.83 32.32 9.90
CA VAL A 430 21.84 32.34 10.98
C VAL A 430 22.42 32.99 12.25
N ARG A 431 23.64 32.63 12.66
CA ARG A 431 24.33 33.25 13.82
C ARG A 431 24.47 34.77 13.66
N LYS A 432 24.83 35.24 12.48
CA LYS A 432 24.93 36.68 12.18
C LYS A 432 23.58 37.38 12.35
N PHE A 433 22.51 36.81 11.82
CA PHE A 433 21.16 37.39 11.94
C PHE A 433 20.62 37.36 13.39
N ILE A 434 20.97 36.34 14.19
CA ILE A 434 20.67 36.29 15.63
C ILE A 434 21.41 37.41 16.35
N LYS A 435 22.73 37.56 16.12
CA LYS A 435 23.55 38.60 16.74
C LYS A 435 23.04 40.00 16.43
N ASP A 436 22.57 40.22 15.20
CA ASP A 436 22.04 41.51 14.74
C ASP A 436 20.55 41.69 15.07
N ASN A 437 19.93 40.77 15.83
CA ASN A 437 18.49 40.76 16.18
C ASN A 437 17.56 40.98 14.97
N SER A 438 17.87 40.35 13.83
CA SER A 438 17.24 40.63 12.53
C SER A 438 16.55 39.41 11.90
N LEU A 439 16.05 38.49 12.73
CA LEU A 439 15.41 37.23 12.29
C LEU A 439 14.24 37.42 11.30
N ASN A 440 13.51 38.54 11.39
CA ASN A 440 12.47 38.88 10.41
C ASN A 440 13.03 39.10 9.00
N LYS A 441 14.24 39.65 8.88
CA LYS A 441 14.94 39.79 7.60
C LYS A 441 15.40 38.43 7.08
N LEU A 442 15.88 37.54 7.96
CA LEU A 442 16.23 36.17 7.59
C LEU A 442 15.02 35.44 6.99
N ALA A 443 13.85 35.57 7.64
CA ALA A 443 12.59 35.03 7.12
C ALA A 443 12.23 35.61 5.74
N SER A 444 12.42 36.93 5.55
CA SER A 444 12.22 37.57 4.24
C SER A 444 13.14 37.00 3.15
N TYR A 445 14.43 36.80 3.46
CA TYR A 445 15.37 36.18 2.52
C TYR A 445 15.00 34.73 2.19
N ARG A 446 14.62 33.93 3.18
CA ARG A 446 14.11 32.56 2.93
C ARG A 446 12.90 32.57 2.01
N GLN A 447 11.92 33.44 2.26
CA GLN A 447 10.71 33.54 1.45
C GLN A 447 11.03 33.98 0.01
N LYS A 448 11.95 34.94 -0.17
CA LYS A 448 12.44 35.35 -1.50
C LYS A 448 13.14 34.22 -2.24
N LEU A 449 14.02 33.46 -1.58
CA LEU A 449 14.68 32.29 -2.15
C LEU A 449 13.65 31.24 -2.57
N LEU A 450 12.76 30.86 -1.65
CA LEU A 450 11.72 29.87 -1.92
C LEU A 450 10.83 30.28 -3.10
N SER A 451 10.40 31.54 -3.15
CA SER A 451 9.56 32.04 -4.24
C SER A 451 10.28 32.00 -5.60
N SER A 452 11.61 32.22 -5.59
CA SER A 452 12.45 32.18 -6.78
C SER A 452 12.67 30.74 -7.27
N VAL A 453 12.85 29.79 -6.34
CA VAL A 453 12.88 28.35 -6.62
C VAL A 453 11.54 27.87 -7.20
N VAL A 454 10.41 28.28 -6.60
CA VAL A 454 9.07 27.97 -7.11
C VAL A 454 8.84 28.49 -8.52
N ALA A 455 9.32 29.69 -8.82
CA ALA A 455 9.25 30.26 -10.16
C ALA A 455 10.29 29.68 -11.14
N LYS A 456 11.16 28.76 -10.70
CA LYS A 456 12.33 28.27 -11.46
C LYS A 456 13.16 29.41 -12.07
N ASN A 457 13.29 30.51 -11.33
CA ASN A 457 13.98 31.71 -11.79
C ASN A 457 15.42 31.73 -11.26
N HIS A 458 16.32 31.10 -12.01
CA HIS A 458 17.73 30.94 -11.63
C HIS A 458 18.45 32.27 -11.39
N LYS A 459 18.20 33.28 -12.24
CA LYS A 459 18.77 34.62 -12.06
C LYS A 459 18.38 35.21 -10.71
N ARG A 460 17.07 35.15 -10.38
CA ARG A 460 16.56 35.67 -9.11
C ARG A 460 17.10 34.90 -7.90
N ILE A 461 17.32 33.59 -8.03
CA ILE A 461 17.97 32.79 -6.98
C ILE A 461 19.38 33.34 -6.71
N LEU A 462 20.19 33.52 -7.76
CA LEU A 462 21.55 34.06 -7.63
C LEU A 462 21.55 35.48 -7.06
N ASP A 463 20.67 36.36 -7.54
CA ASP A 463 20.54 37.73 -7.03
C ASP A 463 20.27 37.75 -5.52
N VAL A 464 19.36 36.88 -5.05
CA VAL A 464 19.02 36.78 -3.62
C VAL A 464 20.16 36.16 -2.81
N LEU A 465 20.86 35.14 -3.34
CA LEU A 465 22.04 34.56 -2.69
C LEU A 465 23.16 35.60 -2.54
N THR A 466 23.44 36.39 -3.57
CA THR A 466 24.43 37.47 -3.51
C THR A 466 24.04 38.52 -2.48
N GLN A 467 22.78 38.98 -2.48
CA GLN A 467 22.29 39.93 -1.46
C GLN A 467 22.43 39.38 -0.04
N LEU A 468 22.10 38.10 0.17
CA LEU A 468 22.21 37.45 1.47
C LEU A 468 23.68 37.30 1.91
N SER A 469 24.57 36.93 0.98
CA SER A 469 26.02 36.84 1.22
C SER A 469 26.60 38.20 1.61
N VAL A 470 26.28 39.27 0.88
CA VAL A 470 26.71 40.64 1.19
C VAL A 470 26.20 41.11 2.55
N TYR A 471 24.93 40.87 2.87
CA TYR A 471 24.36 41.29 4.16
C TYR A 471 24.96 40.52 5.34
N SER A 472 25.16 39.21 5.18
CA SER A 472 25.69 38.36 6.25
C SER A 472 27.21 38.44 6.39
N GLY A 473 27.92 38.85 5.34
CA GLY A 473 29.38 38.78 5.26
C GLY A 473 29.91 37.34 5.09
N VAL A 474 29.03 36.37 4.76
CA VAL A 474 29.39 34.95 4.61
C VAL A 474 29.57 34.64 3.12
N TYR A 475 30.68 33.99 2.78
CA TYR A 475 30.96 33.54 1.42
C TYR A 475 30.27 32.21 1.12
N PHE A 476 29.54 32.13 0.00
CA PHE A 476 28.79 30.93 -0.41
C PHE A 476 29.52 30.17 -1.51
N SER A 477 30.54 29.38 -1.15
CA SER A 477 31.30 28.57 -2.11
C SER A 477 30.43 27.58 -2.89
N PHE A 478 29.40 27.02 -2.26
CA PHE A 478 28.47 26.08 -2.91
C PHE A 478 27.68 26.69 -4.08
N ALA A 479 27.64 28.03 -4.20
CA ALA A 479 26.92 28.69 -5.28
C ALA A 479 27.57 28.43 -6.65
N PHE A 480 28.88 28.17 -6.69
CA PHE A 480 29.58 27.81 -7.92
C PHE A 480 29.13 26.44 -8.42
N ASP A 481 29.02 25.44 -7.54
CA ASP A 481 28.48 24.12 -7.88
C ASP A 481 27.06 24.24 -8.46
N TYR A 482 26.23 25.11 -7.88
CA TYR A 482 24.89 25.38 -8.42
C TYR A 482 24.93 26.04 -9.80
N ILE A 483 25.85 26.97 -10.04
CA ILE A 483 25.99 27.66 -11.33
C ILE A 483 26.45 26.70 -12.42
N GLU A 484 27.34 25.76 -12.12
CA GLU A 484 27.86 24.78 -13.08
C GLU A 484 26.75 23.92 -13.71
N ASN A 485 25.79 23.46 -12.90
CA ASN A 485 24.64 22.73 -13.41
C ASN A 485 23.37 22.94 -12.58
N GLN A 486 22.63 24.01 -12.88
CA GLN A 486 21.47 24.44 -12.10
C GLN A 486 20.36 23.39 -11.99
N THR A 487 20.17 22.57 -13.03
CA THR A 487 19.13 21.53 -13.03
C THR A 487 19.54 20.31 -12.22
N GLN A 488 20.79 19.84 -12.37
CA GLN A 488 21.29 18.70 -11.59
C GLN A 488 21.55 19.04 -10.13
N ASN A 489 21.87 20.31 -9.84
CA ASN A 489 22.26 20.78 -8.52
C ASN A 489 21.16 21.58 -7.81
N GLU A 490 19.91 21.48 -8.28
CA GLU A 490 18.76 22.16 -7.66
C GLU A 490 18.61 21.83 -6.15
N ASP A 491 18.97 20.60 -5.76
CA ASP A 491 18.91 20.16 -4.37
C ASP A 491 19.93 20.85 -3.45
N ILE A 492 21.00 21.44 -4.00
CA ILE A 492 21.92 22.30 -3.23
C ILE A 492 21.15 23.49 -2.64
N ILE A 493 20.30 24.12 -3.46
CA ILE A 493 19.52 25.29 -3.04
C ILE A 493 18.42 24.88 -2.08
N HIS A 494 17.73 23.76 -2.35
CA HIS A 494 16.74 23.22 -1.41
C HIS A 494 17.37 22.93 -0.04
N TYR A 495 18.55 22.32 -0.02
CA TYR A 495 19.27 21.99 1.20
C TYR A 495 19.74 23.26 1.93
N PHE A 496 20.24 24.26 1.22
CA PHE A 496 20.60 25.54 1.83
C PHE A 496 19.39 26.24 2.48
N ILE A 497 18.24 26.30 1.80
CA ILE A 497 17.00 26.88 2.36
C ILE A 497 16.52 26.10 3.60
N LEU A 498 16.69 24.77 3.59
CA LEU A 498 16.38 23.90 4.72
C LEU A 498 17.25 24.23 5.95
N GLU A 499 18.55 24.45 5.74
CA GLU A 499 19.53 24.73 6.80
C GLU A 499 19.53 26.19 7.29
N LEU A 500 18.91 27.14 6.57
CA LEU A 500 18.74 28.55 6.99
C LEU A 500 17.74 28.75 8.14
N ASP A 501 17.82 27.92 9.17
CA ASP A 501 16.91 27.86 10.30
C ASP A 501 17.61 28.10 11.65
N GLN A 502 17.01 28.98 12.45
CA GLN A 502 17.45 29.32 13.81
C GLN A 502 17.25 28.20 14.83
N ASN A 503 16.25 27.33 14.65
CA ASN A 503 15.95 26.28 15.62
C ASN A 503 17.00 25.14 15.61
N ARG A 504 17.74 24.98 14.50
CA ARG A 504 18.86 24.03 14.40
C ARG A 504 20.06 24.38 15.30
N LEU A 505 20.23 25.67 15.65
CA LEU A 505 21.31 26.09 16.56
C LEU A 505 20.98 25.78 18.02
N LYS A 506 19.70 25.79 18.40
CA LYS A 506 19.25 25.50 19.78
C LYS A 506 19.38 24.03 20.17
N ASN A 507 19.31 23.10 19.21
CA ASN A 507 19.46 21.67 19.50
C ASN A 507 20.91 21.27 19.82
N LYS A 508 21.91 21.91 19.21
CA LYS A 508 23.33 21.59 19.49
C LYS A 508 23.75 21.94 20.92
N GLU A 509 23.23 23.04 21.48
CA GLU A 509 23.53 23.41 22.87
C GLU A 509 22.92 22.48 23.93
N ASN A 510 21.94 21.65 23.54
CA ASN A 510 21.34 20.63 24.40
C ASN A 510 21.99 19.25 24.23
N GLU A 511 22.52 18.92 23.05
CA GLU A 511 23.29 17.69 22.81
C GLU A 511 24.68 17.72 23.47
N ASP A 512 25.28 18.91 23.64
CA ASP A 512 26.58 19.06 24.34
C ASP A 512 26.44 19.08 25.89
N LYS A 513 25.24 18.78 26.44
CA LYS A 513 24.94 18.78 27.88
C LYS A 513 24.33 17.48 28.43
N GLU A 514 24.18 16.44 27.61
CA GLU A 514 23.98 15.04 28.05
C GLU A 514 25.24 14.23 27.76
#